data_AF-A0A8T1TP96-F1
#
_entry.id   AF-A0A8T1TP96-F1
#
_cell.length_a   1.000
_cell.length_b   1.000
_cell.length_c   1.000
_cell.angle_alpha   90.00
_cell.angle_beta   90.00
_cell.angle_gamma   90.00
#
_symmetry.space_group_name_H-M   'P 1'
#
loop_
_entity.id
_entity.type
_entity.pdbx_description
1 polymer ?
#
loop_
_entity_poly.entity_id
_entity_poly.type
_entity_poly.pdbx_seq_one_letter_code
_entity_poly.pdbx_strand_id
1 'polypeptide(L)' 'QESFVERLRKRRRLFEERIEYEQLKGIPPTSNVVERFFSVARVTFGQQQRHGLLPRTLATIIFLRENRAYWDASTVDSLQ' A
#
# COMPACT_ATOMS: atom_id res chain seq x y z
N GLN A 1 -37.49 32.97 16.80
CA GLN A 1 -37.36 31.51 17.05
C GLN A 1 -36.84 30.88 15.76
N GLU A 2 -35.75 30.08 15.81
CA GLU A 2 -35.26 29.38 14.62
C GLU A 2 -36.25 28.28 14.17
N SER A 3 -36.59 28.29 12.89
CA SER A 3 -37.43 27.27 12.23
C SER A 3 -36.82 25.87 12.41
N PHE A 4 -37.68 24.86 12.49
CA PHE A 4 -37.27 23.45 12.53
C PHE A 4 -36.34 23.09 11.35
N VAL A 5 -36.61 23.63 10.17
CA VAL A 5 -35.82 23.42 8.96
C VAL A 5 -34.43 24.03 9.08
N GLU A 6 -34.32 25.23 9.66
CA GLU A 6 -33.04 25.91 9.86
C GLU A 6 -32.15 25.14 10.85
N ARG A 7 -32.75 24.57 11.90
CA ARG A 7 -32.04 23.70 12.85
C ARG A 7 -31.50 22.44 12.19
N LEU A 8 -32.25 21.82 11.27
CA LEU A 8 -31.79 20.65 10.52
C LEU A 8 -30.65 20.99 9.56
N ARG A 9 -30.77 22.09 8.80
CA ARG A 9 -29.72 22.56 7.89
C ARG A 9 -28.42 22.90 8.62
N LYS A 10 -28.53 23.57 9.78
CA LYS A 10 -27.38 23.91 10.62
C LYS A 10 -26.69 22.67 11.19
N ARG A 11 -27.46 21.67 11.66
CA ARG A 11 -26.88 20.38 12.08
C ARG A 11 -26.15 19.68 10.94
N ARG A 12 -26.74 19.62 9.75
CA ARG A 12 -26.10 18.99 8.58
C ARG A 12 -24.83 19.71 8.14
N ARG A 13 -24.79 21.05 8.21
CA ARG A 13 -23.60 21.84 7.88
C ARG A 13 -22.47 21.68 8.91
N LEU A 14 -22.81 21.50 10.18
CA LEU A 14 -21.85 21.26 11.26
C LEU A 14 -21.47 19.77 11.38
N PHE A 15 -22.23 18.89 10.75
CA PHE A 15 -21.92 17.47 10.65
C PHE A 15 -20.80 17.32 9.62
N GLU A 16 -19.56 17.38 10.10
CA GLU A 16 -18.45 16.75 9.41
C GLU A 16 -18.79 15.26 9.35
N GLU A 17 -19.12 14.74 8.17
CA GLU A 17 -19.11 13.31 7.91
C GLU A 17 -17.68 12.82 8.16
N ARG A 18 -17.40 12.42 9.41
CA ARG A 18 -16.20 11.68 9.74
C ARG A 18 -16.35 10.32 9.09
N ILE A 19 -15.74 10.17 7.92
CA ILE A 19 -15.54 8.87 7.31
C ILE A 19 -14.52 8.14 8.19
N GLU A 20 -15.02 7.36 9.13
CA GLU A 20 -14.19 6.46 9.92
C GLU A 20 -13.87 5.24 9.08
N TYR A 21 -12.63 5.17 8.59
CA TYR A 21 -12.11 3.97 7.97
C TYR A 21 -11.69 2.99 9.06
N GLU A 22 -12.51 1.96 9.32
CA GLU A 22 -12.26 0.94 10.34
C GLU A 22 -10.86 0.31 10.24
N GLN A 23 -10.34 0.19 9.01
CA GLN A 23 -9.07 -0.47 8.70
C GLN A 23 -7.82 0.41 8.84
N LEU A 24 -7.94 1.72 9.16
CA LEU A 24 -6.78 2.59 9.36
C LEU A 24 -5.87 2.12 10.50
N LYS A 25 -6.40 1.37 11.48
CA LYS A 25 -5.61 0.83 12.60
C LYS A 25 -4.54 -0.17 12.16
N GLY A 26 -4.75 -0.85 11.03
CA GLY A 26 -3.80 -1.81 10.46
C GLY A 26 -2.86 -1.19 9.42
N ILE A 27 -3.16 0.02 8.94
CA ILE A 27 -2.32 0.72 7.97
C ILE A 27 -1.32 1.55 8.76
N PRO A 28 -0.01 1.27 8.67
CA PRO A 28 0.98 2.09 9.34
C PRO A 28 0.84 3.55 8.88
N PRO A 29 0.91 4.54 9.79
CA PRO A 29 0.65 5.95 9.49
C PRO A 29 1.69 6.58 8.55
N THR A 30 2.75 5.85 8.21
CA THR A 30 3.86 6.34 7.40
C THR A 30 3.98 5.56 6.10
N SER A 31 3.84 6.28 4.98
CA SER A 31 4.17 5.85 3.61
C SER A 31 5.62 5.34 3.44
N ASN A 32 6.49 5.55 4.45
CA ASN A 32 7.92 5.22 4.43
C ASN A 32 8.23 3.77 3.99
N VAL A 33 7.38 2.79 4.32
CA VAL A 33 7.58 1.40 3.85
C VAL A 33 7.46 1.31 2.33
N VAL A 34 6.43 1.95 1.77
CA VAL A 34 6.15 1.99 0.34
C VAL A 34 7.19 2.84 -0.39
N GLU A 35 7.60 3.97 0.18
CA GLU A 35 8.66 4.82 -0.37
C GLU A 35 10.02 4.13 -0.40
N ARG A 36 10.37 3.41 0.67
CA ARG A 36 11.60 2.61 0.74
C ARG A 36 11.57 1.47 -0.27
N PHE A 37 10.42 0.82 -0.44
CA PHE A 37 10.20 -0.20 -1.46
C PHE A 37 10.44 0.36 -2.87
N PHE A 38 9.75 1.45 -3.24
CA PHE A 38 9.88 2.04 -4.58
C PHE A 38 11.27 2.67 -4.83
N SER A 39 11.93 3.16 -3.79
CA SER A 39 13.32 3.65 -3.90
C SER A 39 14.27 2.52 -4.28
N VAL A 40 14.13 1.34 -3.66
CA VAL A 40 14.92 0.16 -4.02
C VAL A 40 14.55 -0.32 -5.43
N ALA A 41 13.26 -0.46 -5.71
CA ALA A 41 12.76 -0.89 -7.01
C ALA A 41 13.29 -0.01 -8.15
N ARG A 42 13.38 1.32 -7.94
CA ARG A 42 13.93 2.26 -8.93
C ARG A 42 15.41 2.01 -9.23
N VAL A 43 16.22 1.73 -8.20
CA VAL A 43 17.65 1.40 -8.37
C VAL A 43 17.79 0.07 -9.12
N THR A 44 17.02 -0.94 -8.72
CA THR A 44 17.03 -2.26 -9.34
C THR A 44 16.58 -2.17 -10.81
N PHE A 45 15.49 -1.47 -11.11
CA PHE A 45 15.02 -1.18 -12.47
C PHE A 45 16.10 -0.49 -13.32
N GLY A 46 16.75 0.55 -12.80
CA GLY A 46 17.79 1.28 -13.53
C GLY A 46 19.04 0.43 -13.84
N GLN A 47 19.40 -0.51 -12.96
CA GLN A 47 20.47 -1.47 -13.23
C GLN A 47 20.01 -2.57 -14.20
N GLN A 48 18.79 -3.07 -14.08
CA GLN A 48 18.30 -4.22 -14.85
C GLN A 48 17.84 -3.87 -16.26
N GLN A 49 17.39 -2.63 -16.50
CA GLN A 49 17.14 -2.12 -17.85
C GLN A 49 18.44 -2.09 -18.67
N ARG A 50 19.59 -1.83 -18.02
CA ARG A 50 20.92 -1.94 -18.66
C ARG A 50 21.31 -3.37 -19.01
N HIS A 51 20.72 -4.36 -18.34
CA HIS A 51 20.93 -5.78 -18.58
C HIS A 51 19.84 -6.44 -19.44
N GLY A 52 18.89 -5.66 -19.98
CA GLY A 52 17.86 -6.17 -20.91
C GLY A 52 16.78 -7.05 -20.27
N LEU A 53 16.57 -6.95 -18.96
CA LEU A 53 15.53 -7.73 -18.26
C LEU A 53 14.13 -7.23 -18.60
N LEU A 54 13.22 -8.17 -18.85
CA LEU A 54 11.80 -7.88 -19.06
C LEU A 54 11.17 -7.29 -17.79
N PRO A 55 10.27 -6.29 -17.89
CA PRO A 55 9.58 -5.72 -16.73
C PRO A 55 8.84 -6.77 -15.87
N ARG A 56 8.38 -7.86 -16.49
CA ARG A 56 7.73 -8.97 -15.78
C ARG A 56 8.69 -9.70 -14.83
N THR A 57 9.91 -9.97 -15.28
CA THR A 57 10.95 -10.63 -14.47
C THR A 57 11.35 -9.77 -13.28
N LEU A 58 11.44 -8.44 -13.51
CA LEU A 58 11.68 -7.49 -12.43
C LEU A 58 10.60 -7.56 -11.34
N ALA A 59 9.33 -7.53 -11.75
CA ALA A 59 8.21 -7.58 -10.80
C ALA A 59 8.27 -8.86 -9.95
N THR A 60 8.59 -10.00 -10.56
CA THR A 60 8.79 -11.27 -9.84
C THR A 60 9.96 -11.21 -8.87
N ILE A 61 11.12 -10.67 -9.28
CA ILE A 61 12.30 -10.53 -8.41
C ILE A 61 11.98 -9.65 -7.19
N ILE A 62 11.33 -8.51 -7.40
CA ILE A 62 10.96 -7.59 -6.34
C ILE A 62 9.93 -8.23 -5.39
N PHE A 63 8.92 -8.91 -5.94
CA PHE A 63 7.92 -9.64 -5.16
C PHE A 63 8.55 -10.69 -4.25
N LEU A 64 9.46 -11.49 -4.81
CA LEU A 64 10.21 -12.48 -4.04
C LEU A 64 11.04 -11.78 -2.96
N ARG A 65 11.87 -10.79 -3.32
CA ARG A 65 12.77 -10.11 -2.37
C ARG A 65 12.06 -9.56 -1.13
N GLU A 66 10.91 -8.92 -1.28
CA GLU A 66 10.17 -8.36 -0.14
C GLU A 66 9.51 -9.45 0.72
N ASN A 67 9.00 -10.50 0.08
CA ASN A 67 8.33 -11.59 0.77
C ASN A 67 9.31 -12.67 1.26
N ARG A 68 10.62 -12.41 1.32
CA ARG A 68 11.65 -13.41 1.68
C ARG A 68 11.41 -14.18 2.99
N ALA A 69 10.60 -13.63 3.89
CA ALA A 69 10.23 -14.29 5.15
C ALA A 69 9.14 -15.37 4.97
N TYR A 70 8.41 -15.34 3.86
CA TYR A 70 7.28 -16.23 3.57
C TYR A 70 7.64 -17.37 2.63
N TRP A 71 8.79 -17.31 1.96
CA TRP A 71 9.26 -18.37 1.08
C TRP A 71 10.72 -18.68 1.40
N ASP A 72 10.97 -19.95 1.72
CA ASP A 72 12.30 -20.52 1.88
C ASP A 72 12.46 -21.67 0.86
N ALA A 73 13.68 -22.16 0.65
CA ALA A 73 13.96 -23.32 -0.21
C ALA A 73 13.10 -24.53 0.20
N SER A 74 12.80 -24.69 1.50
CA SER A 74 11.90 -25.73 2.01
C SER A 74 10.46 -25.58 1.53
N THR A 75 9.97 -24.34 1.32
CA THR A 75 8.62 -24.10 0.80
C THR A 75 8.50 -24.61 -0.64
N VAL A 76 9.56 -24.43 -1.43
CA VAL A 76 9.62 -24.94 -2.82
C VAL A 76 9.77 -26.46 -2.84
N ASP A 77 10.59 -27.02 -1.97
CA ASP A 77 10.82 -28.46 -1.85
C ASP A 77 9.56 -29.23 -1.42
N SER A 78 8.74 -28.64 -0.53
CA SER A 78 7.48 -29.24 -0.07
C SER A 78 6.37 -29.33 -1.13
N LEU A 79 6.54 -28.66 -2.27
CA LEU A 79 5.59 -28.68 -3.39
C LEU A 79 5.93 -29.73 -4.46
N GLN A 80 7.03 -30.47 -4.28
CA GLN A 80 7.53 -31.51 -5.18
C GLN A 80 6.98 -32.90 -4.82
#